data_AF-A0A382V0H9-F1
#
_entry.id   AF-A0A382V0H9-F1
#
_cell.length_a   1.000
_cell.length_b   1.000
_cell.length_c   1.000
_cell.angle_alpha   90.00
_cell.angle_beta   90.00
_cell.angle_gamma   90.00
#
_symmetry.space_group_name_H-M   'P 1'
#
loop_
_entity.id
_entity.type
_entity.pdbx_description
1 polymer ?
#
loop_
_entity_poly.entity_id
_entity_poly.type
_entity_poly.pdbx_seq_one_letter_code
_entity_poly.pdbx_strand_id
1 'polypeptide(L)'
;MKNDKPHQINAERLWQSLMDMARIGATDKGGSCRLALTDEDKAGRDLFVRWCTEAGCSISVDQMGNIFARRAGNEPELPSVVAGSHLDTQPTGGRFDGVYGVLTGLEVIRT
;
A
#
# COMPACT_ATOMS: atom_id res chain seq x y z
N MET A 1 -23.22 6.13 -25.51
CA MET A 1 -21.97 5.48 -25.94
C MET A 1 -21.20 5.11 -24.67
N LYS A 2 -20.96 3.81 -24.42
CA LYS A 2 -20.09 3.39 -23.32
C LYS A 2 -18.68 3.83 -23.68
N ASN A 3 -18.01 4.51 -22.76
CA ASN A 3 -16.65 4.96 -22.97
C ASN A 3 -15.75 3.71 -22.80
N ASP A 4 -15.57 2.94 -23.88
CA ASP A 4 -14.87 1.64 -23.91
C ASP A 4 -13.34 1.75 -23.74
N LYS A 5 -12.85 2.80 -23.08
CA LYS A 5 -11.46 2.81 -22.64
C LYS A 5 -11.37 2.06 -21.31
N PRO A 6 -10.58 0.98 -21.22
CA PRO A 6 -10.40 0.28 -19.96
C PRO A 6 -9.79 1.25 -18.93
N HIS A 7 -10.25 1.16 -17.67
CA HIS A 7 -9.56 1.82 -16.57
C HIS A 7 -8.12 1.27 -16.52
N GLN A 8 -7.14 2.15 -16.64
CA GLN A 8 -5.72 1.81 -16.59
C GLN A 8 -5.07 2.54 -15.42
N ILE A 9 -4.26 1.82 -14.66
CA ILE A 9 -3.44 2.39 -13.60
C ILE A 9 -2.37 3.34 -14.18
N ASN A 10 -1.85 4.23 -13.36
CA ASN A 10 -0.62 4.96 -13.66
C ASN A 10 0.59 4.15 -13.20
N ALA A 11 1.20 3.41 -14.13
CA ALA A 11 2.34 2.55 -13.86
C ALA A 11 3.57 3.30 -13.32
N GLU A 12 3.80 4.54 -13.77
CA GLU A 12 4.94 5.35 -13.32
C GLU A 12 4.75 5.82 -11.88
N ARG A 13 3.52 6.21 -11.50
CA ARG A 13 3.18 6.57 -10.11
C ARG A 13 3.29 5.36 -9.17
N LEU A 14 2.83 4.18 -9.61
CA LEU A 14 3.01 2.94 -8.85
C LEU A 14 4.50 2.63 -8.66
N TRP A 15 5.29 2.67 -9.74
CA TRP A 15 6.73 2.44 -9.68
C TRP A 15 7.42 3.42 -8.73
N GLN A 16 7.08 4.71 -8.81
CA GLN A 16 7.63 5.72 -7.92
C GLN A 16 7.29 5.42 -6.45
N SER A 17 6.04 5.03 -6.15
CA SER A 17 5.65 4.66 -4.79
C SER A 17 6.41 3.44 -4.26
N LEU A 18 6.70 2.45 -5.11
CA LEU A 18 7.52 1.28 -4.75
C LEU A 18 8.94 1.71 -4.41
N MET A 19 9.53 2.59 -5.23
CA MET A 19 10.88 3.09 -5.00
C MET A 19 10.97 3.98 -3.76
N ASP A 20 9.94 4.78 -3.49
CA ASP A 20 9.87 5.62 -2.28
C ASP A 20 9.72 4.77 -1.01
N MET A 21 8.85 3.76 -1.03
CA MET A 21 8.68 2.82 0.10
C MET A 21 9.95 1.99 0.35
N ALA A 22 10.65 1.59 -0.71
CA ALA A 22 11.91 0.83 -0.62
C ALA A 22 13.06 1.59 0.06
N ARG A 23 12.96 2.92 0.21
CA ARG A 23 13.95 3.73 0.97
C ARG A 23 13.87 3.47 2.47
N ILE A 24 12.71 3.08 2.97
CA ILE A 24 12.52 2.73 4.38
C ILE A 24 13.13 1.35 4.61
N GLY A 25 14.04 1.21 5.57
CA GLY A 25 14.75 -0.05 5.82
C GLY A 25 15.64 -0.51 4.65
N ALA A 26 16.12 0.40 3.80
CA ALA A 26 17.00 0.04 2.68
C ALA A 26 18.29 -0.64 3.18
N THR A 27 18.75 -1.67 2.47
CA THR A 27 20.01 -2.36 2.77
C THR A 27 21.10 -2.03 1.74
N ASP A 28 22.38 -2.18 2.11
CA ASP A 28 23.53 -1.90 1.22
C ASP A 28 23.52 -2.72 -0.08
N LYS A 29 22.88 -3.90 -0.05
CA LYS A 29 22.72 -4.77 -1.23
C LYS A 29 21.51 -4.41 -2.10
N GLY A 30 20.84 -3.30 -1.80
CA GLY A 30 19.68 -2.81 -2.53
C GLY A 30 18.37 -3.50 -2.17
N GLY A 31 18.29 -4.24 -1.06
CA GLY A 31 17.06 -4.85 -0.56
C GLY A 31 16.34 -3.98 0.49
N SER A 32 15.46 -4.60 1.26
CA SER A 32 14.77 -4.01 2.40
C SER A 32 14.85 -4.92 3.63
N CYS A 33 15.14 -4.34 4.79
CA CYS A 33 15.07 -4.94 6.11
C CYS A 33 14.11 -4.08 6.94
N ARG A 34 12.83 -4.46 6.91
CA ARG A 34 11.74 -3.80 7.62
C ARG A 34 10.94 -4.88 8.34
N LEU A 35 11.54 -5.44 9.39
CA LEU A 35 10.92 -6.52 10.15
C LEU A 35 9.62 -6.03 10.81
N ALA A 36 8.64 -6.92 10.92
CA ALA A 36 7.36 -6.57 11.50
C ALA A 36 7.52 -5.93 12.89
N LEU A 37 6.79 -4.85 13.11
CA LEU A 37 6.71 -4.11 14.38
C LEU A 37 8.00 -3.39 14.81
N THR A 38 9.01 -3.26 13.96
CA THR A 38 10.13 -2.33 14.20
C THR A 38 9.76 -0.89 13.82
N ASP A 39 10.63 0.06 14.16
CA ASP A 39 10.45 1.47 13.77
C ASP A 39 10.42 1.66 12.24
N GLU A 40 11.14 0.83 11.49
CA GLU A 40 11.08 0.82 10.02
C GLU A 40 9.71 0.34 9.53
N ASP A 41 9.11 -0.68 10.15
CA ASP A 41 7.75 -1.14 9.79
C ASP A 41 6.73 -0.07 10.12
N LYS A 42 6.85 0.55 11.30
CA LYS A 42 6.06 1.72 11.66
C LYS A 42 6.19 2.84 10.62
N ALA A 43 7.40 3.19 10.20
CA ALA A 43 7.61 4.23 9.19
C ALA A 43 6.97 3.88 7.84
N GLY A 44 7.05 2.62 7.40
CA GLY A 44 6.39 2.14 6.19
C GLY A 44 4.86 2.22 6.29
N ARG A 45 4.30 1.82 7.44
CA ARG A 45 2.87 1.91 7.75
C ARG A 45 2.37 3.35 7.78
N ASP A 46 3.10 4.24 8.44
CA ASP A 46 2.77 5.67 8.52
C ASP A 46 2.78 6.32 7.13
N LEU A 47 3.76 5.97 6.29
CA LEU A 47 3.83 6.42 4.90
C LEU A 47 2.62 5.95 4.09
N PHE A 48 2.25 4.67 4.20
CA PHE A 48 1.08 4.10 3.54
C PHE A 48 -0.22 4.78 4.00
N VAL A 49 -0.41 4.94 5.31
CA VAL A 49 -1.57 5.63 5.89
C VAL A 49 -1.69 7.04 5.34
N ARG A 50 -0.59 7.81 5.33
CA ARG A 50 -0.57 9.17 4.77
C ARG A 50 -1.03 9.17 3.32
N TRP A 51 -0.46 8.32 2.49
CA TRP A 51 -0.82 8.22 1.07
C TRP A 51 -2.27 7.81 0.83
N CYS A 52 -2.82 6.92 1.65
CA CYS A 52 -4.23 6.54 1.59
C CYS A 52 -5.15 7.69 2.02
N THR A 53 -4.80 8.42 3.07
CA THR A 53 -5.56 9.60 3.51
C THR A 53 -5.53 10.71 2.46
N GLU A 54 -4.38 10.96 1.84
CA GLU A 54 -4.25 11.90 0.72
C GLU A 54 -5.10 11.49 -0.50
N ALA A 55 -5.33 10.18 -0.68
CA ALA A 55 -6.23 9.63 -1.69
C ALA A 55 -7.72 9.63 -1.27
N GLY A 56 -8.04 10.17 -0.08
CA GLY A 56 -9.42 10.29 0.42
C GLY A 56 -9.96 9.04 1.12
N CYS A 57 -9.12 8.07 1.48
CA CYS A 57 -9.55 6.92 2.27
C CYS A 57 -9.74 7.29 3.75
N SER A 58 -10.74 6.67 4.39
CA SER A 58 -10.75 6.55 5.86
C SER A 58 -9.83 5.41 6.29
N ILE A 59 -9.25 5.54 7.48
CA ILE A 59 -8.28 4.58 8.02
C ILE A 59 -8.84 3.99 9.31
N SER A 60 -8.79 2.68 9.44
CA SER A 60 -9.00 1.97 10.70
C SER A 60 -7.88 0.96 10.94
N VAL A 61 -7.62 0.67 12.22
CA VAL A 61 -6.62 -0.30 12.66
C VAL A 61 -7.30 -1.24 13.65
N ASP A 62 -7.16 -2.55 13.42
CA ASP A 62 -7.73 -3.56 14.34
C ASP A 62 -6.80 -3.85 15.52
N GLN A 63 -7.23 -4.77 16.40
CA GLN A 63 -6.48 -5.15 17.60
C GLN A 63 -5.14 -5.84 17.30
N MET A 64 -4.95 -6.39 16.10
CA MET A 64 -3.70 -7.02 15.65
C MET A 64 -2.79 -6.04 14.90
N GLY A 65 -3.22 -4.80 14.72
CA GLY A 65 -2.45 -3.80 13.98
C GLY A 65 -2.60 -3.89 12.47
N ASN A 66 -3.59 -4.65 11.95
CA ASN A 66 -3.89 -4.62 10.52
C ASN A 66 -4.49 -3.26 10.16
N ILE A 67 -3.99 -2.67 9.08
CA ILE A 67 -4.42 -1.35 8.62
C ILE A 67 -5.41 -1.53 7.47
N PHE A 68 -6.59 -0.93 7.61
CA PHE A 68 -7.62 -0.90 6.57
C PHE A 68 -7.77 0.52 6.05
N ALA A 69 -7.45 0.73 4.77
CA ALA A 69 -7.74 1.96 4.06
C ALA A 69 -9.00 1.78 3.21
N ARG A 70 -10.07 2.51 3.54
CA ARG A 70 -11.38 2.34 2.92
C ARG A 70 -11.76 3.54 2.07
N ARG A 71 -12.00 3.29 0.78
CA ARG A 71 -12.74 4.19 -0.10
C ARG A 71 -14.22 3.84 -0.02
N ALA A 72 -15.07 4.81 0.30
CA ALA A 72 -16.52 4.59 0.37
C ALA A 72 -17.09 4.29 -1.02
N GLY A 73 -17.93 3.26 -1.11
CA GLY A 73 -18.81 3.04 -2.26
C GLY A 73 -20.12 3.81 -2.12
N ASN A 74 -20.97 3.74 -3.13
CA ASN A 74 -22.29 4.39 -3.11
C ASN A 74 -23.23 3.76 -2.07
N GLU A 75 -23.02 2.48 -1.74
CA GLU A 75 -23.76 1.73 -0.72
C GLU A 75 -22.78 1.28 0.38
N PRO A 76 -22.49 2.13 1.39
CA PRO A 76 -21.42 1.89 2.35
C PRO A 76 -21.68 0.70 3.29
N GLU A 77 -22.91 0.22 3.40
CA GLU A 77 -23.28 -0.91 4.27
C GLU A 77 -23.00 -2.28 3.63
N LEU A 78 -22.73 -2.34 2.32
CA LEU A 78 -22.42 -3.60 1.65
C LEU A 78 -21.01 -4.11 2.02
N PRO A 79 -20.80 -5.44 1.97
CA PRO A 79 -19.47 -6.02 2.15
C PRO A 79 -18.44 -5.42 1.20
N SER A 80 -17.25 -5.14 1.72
CA SER A 80 -16.16 -4.55 0.92
C SER A 80 -15.46 -5.60 0.08
N VAL A 81 -15.05 -5.22 -1.14
CA VAL A 81 -14.01 -5.94 -1.89
C VAL A 81 -12.67 -5.44 -1.39
N VAL A 82 -11.79 -6.36 -0.99
CA VAL A 82 -10.51 -6.02 -0.35
C VAL A 82 -9.36 -6.56 -1.20
N ALA A 83 -8.34 -5.72 -1.37
CA ALA A 83 -7.04 -6.09 -1.92
C ALA A 83 -5.95 -5.60 -0.98
N GLY A 84 -4.89 -6.38 -0.82
CA GLY A 84 -3.80 -6.08 0.10
C GLY A 84 -2.76 -7.18 0.12
N SER A 85 -1.77 -7.03 1.00
CA SER A 85 -0.70 -8.00 1.25
C SER A 85 -0.01 -7.61 2.57
N HIS A 86 1.32 -7.43 2.61
CA HIS A 86 2.06 -7.00 3.79
C HIS A 86 3.13 -5.94 3.45
N LEU A 87 3.57 -5.17 4.45
CA LEU A 87 4.62 -4.13 4.31
C LEU A 87 5.94 -4.53 4.96
N ASP A 88 5.91 -5.45 5.92
CA ASP A 88 7.09 -6.00 6.56
C ASP A 88 7.85 -6.92 5.59
N THR A 89 9.13 -7.13 5.88
CA THR A 89 10.04 -7.91 5.05
C THR A 89 10.86 -8.87 5.90
N GLN A 90 11.44 -9.86 5.24
CA GLN A 90 12.56 -10.62 5.79
C GLN A 90 13.80 -9.71 6.05
N PRO A 91 14.77 -10.15 6.87
CA PRO A 91 16.01 -9.39 7.10
C PRO A 91 16.82 -9.06 5.83
N THR A 92 16.74 -9.95 4.83
CA THR A 92 17.35 -9.77 3.49
C THR A 92 16.28 -9.71 2.42
N GLY A 93 15.17 -9.04 2.70
CA GLY A 93 14.01 -8.95 1.83
C GLY A 93 14.27 -8.18 0.53
N GLY A 94 13.48 -8.48 -0.49
CA GLY A 94 13.44 -7.71 -1.74
C GLY A 94 12.56 -6.47 -1.63
N ARG A 95 12.57 -5.63 -2.68
CA ARG A 95 11.77 -4.39 -2.76
C ARG A 95 10.30 -4.59 -3.13
N PHE A 96 9.90 -5.82 -3.45
CA PHE A 96 8.60 -6.09 -4.09
C PHE A 96 7.75 -7.12 -3.34
N ASP A 97 8.38 -7.99 -2.55
CA ASP A 97 7.67 -9.01 -1.77
C ASP A 97 6.72 -8.33 -0.76
N GLY A 98 5.47 -8.74 -0.74
CA GLY A 98 4.37 -8.10 -0.02
C GLY A 98 3.96 -6.72 -0.54
N VAL A 99 4.88 -5.75 -0.46
CA VAL A 99 4.62 -4.32 -0.70
C VAL A 99 4.03 -4.04 -2.07
N TYR A 100 4.36 -4.84 -3.09
CA TYR A 100 3.78 -4.71 -4.42
C TYR A 100 2.25 -4.87 -4.40
N GLY A 101 1.72 -5.84 -3.67
CA GLY A 101 0.27 -6.04 -3.54
C GLY A 101 -0.42 -4.87 -2.84
N VAL A 102 0.21 -4.35 -1.77
CA VAL A 102 -0.31 -3.20 -1.01
C VAL A 102 -0.36 -1.94 -1.87
N LEU A 103 0.74 -1.59 -2.54
CA LEU A 103 0.81 -0.36 -3.34
C LEU A 103 0.05 -0.46 -4.66
N THR A 104 -0.11 -1.66 -5.23
CA THR A 104 -1.06 -1.87 -6.33
C THR A 104 -2.48 -1.57 -5.90
N GLY A 105 -2.90 -2.02 -4.71
CA GLY A 105 -4.22 -1.70 -4.15
C GLY A 105 -4.43 -0.19 -4.01
N LEU A 106 -3.42 0.54 -3.51
CA LEU A 106 -3.46 2.00 -3.44
C LEU A 106 -3.52 2.65 -4.83
N GLU A 107 -2.82 2.13 -5.82
CA GLU A 107 -2.87 2.67 -7.18
C GLU A 107 -4.24 2.48 -7.84
N VAL A 108 -4.94 1.38 -7.54
CA VAL A 108 -6.34 1.18 -7.96
C VAL A 108 -7.24 2.25 -7.33
N ILE A 109 -7.02 2.64 -6.06
CA ILE A 109 -7.78 3.72 -5.41
C ILE A 109 -7.51 5.08 -6.05
N ARG A 110 -6.30 5.32 -6.57
CA ARG A 110 -5.88 6.59 -7.17
C ARG A 110 -6.28 6.74 -8.66
N THR A 111 -6.99 5.77 -9.23
CA THR A 111 -7.37 5.68 -10.65
C THR A 111 -8.90 5.65 -10.80
#